data_AF-A0A7C5CNL4-F1
#
_entry.id   AF-A0A7C5CNL4-F1
#
_cell.length_a   1.000
_cell.length_b   1.000
_cell.length_c   1.000
_cell.angle_alpha   90.00
_cell.angle_beta   90.00
_cell.angle_gamma   90.00
#
_symmetry.space_group_name_H-M   'P 1'
#
loop_
_entity.id
_entity.type
_entity.pdbx_description
1 polymer ?
#
loop_
_entity_poly.entity_id
_entity_poly.type
_entity_poly.pdbx_seq_one_letter_code
_entity_poly.pdbx_strand_id
1 'polypeptide(L)'
;MKITSLLAITTIMGLLATGCNETTEKTTPQDTASNNTTETTAPTEASKTLPSATTKTATDEGSGAALHQTNCSGCHGTEVYTRTDRQVTSLKGLASRVAMCDANLETQLFPEDLEKITTYLNDSFYKFPK
;
A
#
# COMPACT_ATOMS: atom_id res chain seq x y z
N MET A 1 -12.11 -35.58 42.73
CA MET A 1 -13.47 -35.42 43.30
C MET A 1 -13.98 -34.05 42.89
N LYS A 2 -14.97 -34.01 41.96
CA LYS A 2 -15.97 -32.94 41.68
C LYS A 2 -15.38 -31.56 41.29
N ILE A 3 -15.68 -30.94 40.14
CA ILE A 3 -17.03 -30.62 39.64
C ILE A 3 -16.99 -30.27 38.14
N THR A 4 -17.62 -31.11 37.32
CA THR A 4 -18.11 -30.77 35.98
C THR A 4 -19.37 -29.92 36.17
N SER A 5 -19.38 -28.66 35.75
CA SER A 5 -20.59 -27.85 35.70
C SER A 5 -20.94 -27.55 34.24
N LEU A 6 -21.79 -28.43 33.71
CA LEU A 6 -22.66 -28.17 32.57
C LEU A 6 -23.69 -27.11 33.00
N LEU A 7 -23.73 -25.98 32.29
CA LEU A 7 -24.99 -25.26 32.10
C LEU A 7 -25.18 -24.99 30.61
N ALA A 8 -26.04 -25.82 30.02
CA ALA A 8 -26.74 -25.51 28.81
C ALA A 8 -27.70 -24.35 29.10
N ILE A 9 -27.54 -23.22 28.41
CA ILE A 9 -28.54 -22.15 28.36
C ILE A 9 -29.08 -22.13 26.94
N THR A 10 -30.06 -23.01 26.70
CA THR A 10 -30.92 -23.02 25.53
C THR A 10 -32.26 -22.42 25.92
N THR A 11 -32.48 -21.13 25.66
CA THR A 11 -33.78 -20.44 25.67
C THR A 11 -33.47 -19.02 25.13
N ILE A 12 -34.10 -18.38 24.15
CA ILE A 12 -35.50 -18.18 23.71
C ILE A 12 -35.37 -17.59 22.29
N MET A 13 -35.88 -18.17 21.19
CA MET A 13 -37.26 -18.14 20.67
C MET A 13 -37.98 -16.77 20.73
N GLY A 14 -37.71 -15.92 19.73
CA GLY A 14 -38.74 -15.05 19.14
C GLY A 14 -38.61 -13.56 19.43
N LEU A 15 -38.53 -12.75 18.36
CA LEU A 15 -39.65 -11.90 17.97
C LEU A 15 -39.40 -11.33 16.56
N LEU A 16 -40.37 -11.57 15.66
CA LEU A 16 -40.46 -10.84 14.42
C LEU A 16 -40.78 -9.38 14.73
N ALA A 17 -39.98 -8.47 14.19
CA ALA A 17 -40.40 -7.10 13.92
C ALA A 17 -40.08 -6.80 12.46
N THR A 18 -41.05 -7.08 11.59
CA THR A 18 -41.17 -6.42 10.29
C THR A 18 -41.41 -4.94 10.56
N GLY A 19 -40.40 -4.11 10.32
CA GLY A 19 -40.53 -2.67 10.25
C GLY A 19 -40.01 -2.19 8.90
N CYS A 20 -40.94 -1.92 7.98
CA CYS A 20 -40.65 -1.10 6.81
C CYS A 20 -40.51 0.36 7.28
N ASN A 21 -39.40 1.01 6.98
CA ASN A 21 -39.44 2.42 6.61
C ASN A 21 -38.39 2.74 5.53
N GLU A 22 -38.91 3.18 4.40
CA GLU A 22 -38.22 3.98 3.39
C GLU A 22 -37.53 5.17 4.06
N THR A 23 -36.31 5.52 3.63
CA THR A 23 -36.03 6.74 2.85
C THR A 23 -34.57 6.69 2.39
N THR A 24 -34.34 7.28 1.20
CA THR A 24 -33.08 7.63 0.53
C THR A 24 -32.48 6.57 -0.39
N GLU A 25 -33.05 6.51 -1.59
CA GLU A 25 -32.27 6.33 -2.81
C GLU A 25 -31.05 7.26 -2.79
N LYS A 26 -29.86 6.69 -2.86
CA LYS A 26 -28.75 7.32 -3.56
C LYS A 26 -28.15 6.31 -4.52
N THR A 27 -28.79 6.25 -5.68
CA THR A 27 -28.28 5.66 -6.92
C THR A 27 -26.82 6.04 -7.10
N THR A 28 -25.95 5.04 -7.17
CA THR A 28 -24.60 5.16 -7.72
C THR A 28 -24.68 4.75 -9.19
N PRO A 29 -24.54 5.66 -10.16
CA PRO A 29 -24.21 5.27 -11.51
C PRO A 29 -22.73 4.88 -11.56
N GLN A 30 -22.51 3.60 -11.82
CA GLN A 30 -21.32 3.14 -12.50
C GLN A 30 -21.46 3.56 -13.96
N ASP A 31 -20.78 4.62 -14.37
CA ASP A 31 -20.50 4.88 -15.77
C ASP A 31 -19.01 5.19 -15.98
N THR A 32 -18.42 4.24 -16.68
CA THR A 32 -17.21 4.30 -17.47
C THR A 32 -17.15 5.51 -18.41
N ALA A 33 -15.91 5.90 -18.72
CA ALA A 33 -15.43 6.59 -19.92
C ALA A 33 -15.27 8.13 -19.86
N SER A 34 -14.00 8.51 -19.95
CA SER A 34 -13.46 9.35 -21.03
C SER A 34 -13.97 10.78 -21.16
N ASN A 35 -13.13 11.76 -20.77
CA ASN A 35 -12.67 12.83 -21.67
C ASN A 35 -11.76 13.85 -20.96
N ASN A 36 -10.45 13.72 -21.15
CA ASN A 36 -9.58 14.89 -21.01
C ASN A 36 -9.23 15.39 -22.41
N THR A 37 -10.16 16.18 -22.98
CA THR A 37 -9.84 17.09 -24.08
C THR A 37 -9.27 18.35 -23.44
N THR A 38 -7.95 18.45 -23.40
CA THR A 38 -7.28 19.75 -23.30
C THR A 38 -6.77 20.08 -24.69
N GLU A 39 -7.56 20.94 -25.30
CA GLU A 39 -7.27 21.89 -26.36
C GLU A 39 -5.79 22.00 -26.77
N THR A 40 -5.55 21.50 -27.99
CA THR A 40 -4.51 21.94 -28.89
C THR A 40 -4.53 23.45 -29.04
N THR A 41 -3.49 24.12 -28.53
CA THR A 41 -2.96 25.34 -29.11
C THR A 41 -1.44 25.24 -29.12
N ALA A 42 -0.89 24.88 -30.27
CA ALA A 42 0.50 25.19 -30.61
C ALA A 42 0.54 26.62 -31.14
N PRO A 43 1.61 27.37 -30.83
CA PRO A 43 2.47 27.78 -31.92
C PRO A 43 3.93 27.38 -31.68
N THR A 44 4.45 26.64 -32.66
CA THR A 44 5.73 26.88 -33.37
C THR A 44 6.71 27.88 -32.73
N GLU A 45 7.86 27.39 -32.23
CA GLU A 45 9.18 27.47 -32.89
C GLU A 45 10.35 27.29 -31.89
N ALA A 46 11.32 26.49 -32.33
CA ALA A 46 12.72 26.38 -31.93
C ALA A 46 13.25 27.20 -30.72
N SER A 47 13.66 26.48 -29.67
CA SER A 47 15.05 26.60 -29.21
C SER A 47 15.49 25.41 -28.37
N LYS A 48 16.34 24.61 -29.00
CA LYS A 48 17.32 23.73 -28.40
C LYS A 48 18.12 24.50 -27.36
N THR A 49 17.82 24.31 -26.08
CA THR A 49 18.79 24.41 -24.97
C THR A 49 18.17 23.67 -23.79
N LEU A 50 18.70 22.48 -23.50
CA LEU A 50 18.52 21.80 -22.21
C LEU A 50 19.39 22.55 -21.19
N PRO A 51 18.83 23.25 -20.18
CA PRO A 51 19.64 23.68 -19.06
C PRO A 51 19.97 22.45 -18.21
N SER A 52 21.24 22.08 -18.32
CA SER A 52 22.13 21.61 -17.26
C SER A 52 21.51 20.77 -16.15
N ALA A 53 21.84 19.48 -16.17
CA ALA A 53 21.77 18.60 -15.01
C ALA A 53 22.49 19.28 -13.84
N THR A 54 21.71 19.82 -12.90
CA THR A 54 22.22 20.15 -11.58
C THR A 54 22.60 18.83 -10.95
N THR A 55 23.90 18.59 -10.81
CA THR A 55 24.44 17.55 -9.94
C THR A 55 24.02 17.93 -8.52
N LYS A 56 22.81 17.51 -8.14
CA LYS A 56 22.45 17.37 -6.74
C LYS A 56 23.52 16.46 -6.16
N THR A 57 24.37 16.96 -5.28
CA THR A 57 25.16 16.10 -4.41
C THR A 57 24.13 15.17 -3.77
N ALA A 58 24.15 13.90 -4.16
CA ALA A 58 23.11 12.94 -3.83
C ALA A 58 23.18 12.63 -2.34
N THR A 59 22.59 13.50 -1.52
CA THR A 59 21.85 12.99 -0.37
C THR A 59 20.83 12.04 -0.98
N ASP A 60 21.03 10.75 -0.73
CA ASP A 60 20.36 9.62 -1.36
C ASP A 60 18.88 9.51 -0.93
N GLU A 61 18.24 10.65 -0.67
CA GLU A 61 16.89 10.81 -0.11
C GLU A 61 15.80 10.07 -0.91
N GLY A 62 16.07 9.83 -2.19
CA GLY A 62 15.17 9.10 -3.09
C GLY A 62 15.53 7.63 -3.28
N SER A 63 16.52 7.07 -2.59
CA SER A 63 16.84 5.65 -2.69
C SER A 63 15.92 4.79 -1.86
N GLY A 64 15.87 3.50 -2.20
CA GLY A 64 15.10 2.52 -1.45
C GLY A 64 15.50 2.45 0.02
N ALA A 65 16.77 2.68 0.34
CA ALA A 65 17.27 2.68 1.72
C ALA A 65 16.76 3.91 2.50
N ALA A 66 16.89 5.11 1.93
CA ALA A 66 16.40 6.34 2.58
C ALA A 66 14.87 6.34 2.72
N LEU A 67 14.17 5.94 1.66
CA LEU A 67 12.71 5.81 1.67
C LEU A 67 12.25 4.78 2.71
N HIS A 68 12.92 3.62 2.80
CA HIS A 68 12.63 2.61 3.82
C HIS A 68 12.88 3.12 5.24
N GLN A 69 14.00 3.82 5.45
CA GLN A 69 14.34 4.38 6.76
C GLN A 69 13.29 5.39 7.22
N THR A 70 12.87 6.27 6.31
CA THR A 70 11.88 7.33 6.60
C THR A 70 10.48 6.78 6.81
N ASN A 71 10.05 5.83 5.97
CA ASN A 71 8.65 5.43 5.92
C ASN A 71 8.33 4.12 6.65
N CYS A 72 9.30 3.24 6.90
CA CYS A 72 9.03 1.89 7.39
C CYS A 72 9.71 1.54 8.72
N SER A 73 10.74 2.29 9.12
CA SER A 73 11.61 1.95 10.25
C SER A 73 11.39 2.82 11.50
N GLY A 74 10.26 3.53 11.58
CA GLY A 74 9.95 4.41 12.71
C GLY A 74 9.60 3.67 14.01
N CYS A 75 9.02 2.46 13.90
CA CYS A 75 8.52 1.70 15.06
C CYS A 75 9.31 0.43 15.36
N HIS A 76 9.98 -0.14 14.37
CA HIS A 76 10.77 -1.37 14.48
C HIS A 76 11.96 -1.32 13.52
N GLY A 77 12.99 -2.12 13.80
CA GLY A 77 14.19 -2.21 12.98
C GLY A 77 14.11 -3.29 11.91
N THR A 78 15.26 -3.86 11.58
CA THR A 78 15.43 -4.86 10.52
C THR A 78 15.00 -6.27 10.93
N GLU A 79 14.72 -6.50 12.21
CA GLU A 79 14.31 -7.79 12.75
C GLU A 79 13.07 -8.35 12.06
N VAL A 80 12.18 -7.49 11.56
CA VAL A 80 10.97 -7.91 10.82
C VAL A 80 11.30 -8.63 9.51
N TYR A 81 12.49 -8.43 8.94
CA TYR A 81 12.93 -9.04 7.68
C TYR A 81 13.79 -10.29 7.90
N THR A 82 14.38 -10.45 9.08
CA THR A 82 15.33 -11.54 9.39
C THR A 82 14.71 -12.69 10.17
N ARG A 83 13.43 -12.61 10.53
CA ARG A 83 12.68 -13.67 11.21
C ARG A 83 12.73 -15.01 10.47
N THR A 84 12.81 -16.09 11.24
CA THR A 84 12.83 -17.48 10.73
C THR A 84 11.47 -17.93 10.21
N ASP A 85 10.38 -17.39 10.76
CA ASP A 85 8.99 -17.66 10.39
C ASP A 85 8.43 -16.63 9.38
N ARG A 86 9.29 -16.02 8.56
CA ARG A 86 8.85 -15.02 7.57
C ARG A 86 7.99 -15.67 6.47
N GLN A 87 6.86 -15.04 6.17
CA GLN A 87 5.88 -15.55 5.19
C GLN A 87 6.15 -15.09 3.75
N VAL A 88 7.01 -14.11 3.55
CA VAL A 88 7.37 -13.61 2.22
C VAL A 88 8.40 -14.55 1.61
N THR A 89 8.05 -15.17 0.47
CA THR A 89 8.83 -16.25 -0.17
C THR A 89 9.23 -15.97 -1.63
N SER A 90 8.91 -14.79 -2.16
CA SER A 90 9.26 -14.40 -3.52
C SER A 90 9.39 -12.88 -3.67
N LEU A 91 10.07 -12.41 -4.73
CA LEU A 91 10.21 -10.99 -5.02
C LEU A 91 8.86 -10.30 -5.22
N LYS A 92 7.93 -10.95 -5.95
CA LYS A 92 6.56 -10.46 -6.09
C LYS A 92 5.84 -10.35 -4.75
N GLY A 93 5.98 -11.36 -3.89
CA GLY A 93 5.41 -11.33 -2.54
C GLY A 93 6.01 -10.22 -1.68
N LEU A 94 7.30 -9.92 -1.86
CA LEU A 94 7.96 -8.80 -1.19
C LEU A 94 7.39 -7.46 -1.66
N ALA A 95 7.22 -7.26 -2.97
CA ALA A 95 6.59 -6.06 -3.51
C ALA A 95 5.17 -5.85 -2.95
N SER A 96 4.36 -6.91 -2.89
CA SER A 96 3.03 -6.86 -2.27
C SER A 96 3.09 -6.51 -0.78
N ARG A 97 4.08 -7.05 -0.04
CA ARG A 97 4.28 -6.71 1.37
C ARG A 97 4.64 -5.24 1.55
N VAL A 98 5.51 -4.70 0.70
CA VAL A 98 5.91 -3.28 0.73
C VAL A 98 4.70 -2.37 0.45
N ALA A 99 3.91 -2.68 -0.57
CA ALA A 99 2.68 -1.94 -0.86
C ALA A 99 1.66 -1.99 0.30
N MET A 100 1.54 -3.13 0.97
CA MET A 100 0.69 -3.26 2.16
C MET A 100 1.22 -2.40 3.33
N CYS A 101 2.54 -2.32 3.51
CA CYS A 101 3.13 -1.44 4.52
C CYS A 101 2.84 0.04 4.22
N ASP A 102 3.01 0.48 2.97
CA ASP A 102 2.67 1.85 2.55
C ASP A 102 1.19 2.17 2.79
N ALA A 103 0.28 1.27 2.41
CA ALA A 103 -1.15 1.45 2.63
C ALA A 103 -1.52 1.54 4.12
N ASN A 104 -0.91 0.71 4.98
CA ASN A 104 -1.19 0.72 6.42
C ASN A 104 -0.61 1.94 7.15
N LEU A 105 0.44 2.53 6.60
CA LEU A 105 1.09 3.73 7.16
C LEU A 105 0.59 5.01 6.48
N GLU A 106 -0.27 4.89 5.47
CA GLU A 106 -0.86 5.98 4.69
C GLU A 106 0.20 6.93 4.11
N THR A 107 1.37 6.39 3.75
CA THR A 107 2.52 7.19 3.27
C THR A 107 2.37 7.69 1.83
N GLN A 108 1.46 7.08 1.05
CA GLN A 108 1.11 7.49 -0.32
C GLN A 108 2.33 7.56 -1.25
N LEU A 109 3.25 6.60 -1.13
CA LEU A 109 4.43 6.54 -1.98
C LEU A 109 4.05 6.22 -3.43
N PHE A 110 4.80 6.82 -4.36
CA PHE A 110 4.65 6.52 -5.77
C PHE A 110 5.10 5.08 -6.08
N PRO A 111 4.54 4.44 -7.13
CA PRO A 111 4.91 3.07 -7.49
C PRO A 111 6.43 2.86 -7.67
N GLU A 112 7.13 3.85 -8.23
CA GLU A 112 8.58 3.79 -8.45
C GLU A 112 9.36 3.78 -7.13
N ASP A 113 8.86 4.47 -6.11
CA ASP A 113 9.48 4.51 -4.78
C ASP A 113 9.24 3.19 -4.03
N LEU A 114 8.05 2.59 -4.17
CA LEU A 114 7.76 1.24 -3.68
C LEU A 114 8.69 0.18 -4.31
N GLU A 115 8.98 0.31 -5.61
CA GLU A 115 9.92 -0.57 -6.32
C GLU A 115 11.35 -0.42 -5.77
N LYS A 116 11.80 0.81 -5.52
CA LYS A 116 13.12 1.06 -4.92
C LYS A 116 13.23 0.44 -3.53
N ILE A 117 12.22 0.63 -2.67
CA ILE A 117 12.18 0.00 -1.34
C ILE A 117 12.21 -1.52 -1.48
N THR A 118 11.40 -2.09 -2.38
CA THR A 118 11.37 -3.54 -2.65
C THR A 118 12.74 -4.06 -3.08
N THR A 119 13.41 -3.35 -3.98
CA THR A 119 14.74 -3.68 -4.47
C THR A 119 15.76 -3.64 -3.33
N TYR A 120 15.76 -2.57 -2.53
CA TYR A 120 16.63 -2.43 -1.37
C TYR A 120 16.44 -3.57 -0.37
N LEU A 121 15.19 -3.90 -0.02
CA LEU A 121 14.89 -4.99 0.91
C LEU A 121 15.28 -6.35 0.33
N ASN A 122 15.07 -6.57 -0.97
CA ASN A 122 15.49 -7.81 -1.62
C ASN A 122 17.02 -7.94 -1.59
N ASP A 123 17.71 -6.88 -1.97
CA ASP A 123 19.17 -6.85 -2.05
C ASP A 123 19.84 -6.87 -0.68
N SER A 124 19.14 -6.48 0.39
CA SER A 124 19.71 -6.48 1.74
C SER A 124 19.39 -7.76 2.52
N PHE A 125 18.15 -8.25 2.43
CA PHE A 125 17.63 -9.28 3.35
C PHE A 125 17.15 -10.56 2.65
N TYR A 126 16.39 -10.43 1.55
CA TYR A 126 15.64 -11.58 1.02
C TYR A 126 16.38 -12.38 -0.06
N LYS A 127 17.15 -11.72 -0.93
CA LYS A 127 17.98 -12.33 -1.98
C LYS A 127 17.19 -13.22 -2.95
N PHE A 128 15.93 -12.86 -3.24
CA PHE A 128 15.16 -13.57 -4.26
C PHE A 128 15.73 -13.29 -5.66
N PRO A 129 15.59 -14.25 -6.60
CA PRO A 129 15.88 -14.01 -8.01
C PRO A 129 15.06 -12.83 -8.55
N LYS A 130 15.71 -12.02 -9.40
CA LYS A 130 15.10 -10.89 -10.13
C LYS A 130 14.62 -11.37 -11.50
#